data_AF-A0A9C8AI68-F1
#
_entry.id   AF-A0A9C8AI68-F1
#
_cell.length_a   1.000
_cell.length_b   1.000
_cell.length_c   1.000
_cell.angle_alpha   90.00
_cell.angle_beta   90.00
_cell.angle_gamma   90.00
#
_symmetry.space_group_name_H-M   'P 1'
#
loop_
_entity.id
_entity.type
_entity.pdbx_description
1 polymer ?
#
loop_
_entity_poly.entity_id
_entity_poly.type
_entity_poly.pdbx_seq_one_letter_code
_entity_poly.pdbx_strand_id
1 'polypeptide(L)'
;ELDGTFGVRRRGYFTTVDGKESVVLSNKDSAFIKIDGNNATMLTRPDFQGEALCWRATADLDSLTIPEESMEPILAPESWEEKVGWSTNTVKLSEDEYLVGWHAVLKEDLSYKDGLALIDRNGKLLAISDYLLAPQGLVENYGDRPLVIFGDGLVRYEDYLIWIGGVSDYCIGIFIAGIEEALSKLREVR
;
A
#
# COMPACT_ATOMS: atom_id res chain seq x y z
N GLU A 1 6.64 8.99 16.19
CA GLU A 1 5.81 8.78 17.40
C GLU A 1 5.46 10.11 18.02
N LEU A 2 4.18 10.29 18.38
CA LEU A 2 3.68 11.45 19.11
C LEU A 2 3.27 11.03 20.53
N ASP A 3 3.32 11.93 21.49
CA ASP A 3 2.70 11.74 22.80
C ASP A 3 1.20 12.10 22.77
N GLY A 4 0.52 11.92 23.91
CA GLY A 4 -0.91 12.24 24.04
C GLY A 4 -1.27 13.73 23.92
N THR A 5 -0.27 14.61 23.79
CA THR A 5 -0.42 16.05 23.55
C THR A 5 0.02 16.45 22.13
N PHE A 6 0.24 15.47 21.25
CA PHE A 6 0.81 15.64 19.91
C PHE A 6 2.25 16.16 19.88
N GLY A 7 2.97 16.10 21.01
CA GLY A 7 4.40 16.36 21.08
C GLY A 7 5.20 15.24 20.41
N VAL A 8 6.25 15.58 19.66
CA VAL A 8 7.09 14.59 18.99
C VAL A 8 7.94 13.84 20.02
N ARG A 9 7.68 12.54 20.21
CA ARG A 9 8.50 11.65 21.05
C ARG A 9 9.73 11.15 20.31
N ARG A 10 9.51 10.72 19.07
CA ARG A 10 10.54 10.10 18.23
C ARG A 10 10.25 10.35 16.76
N ARG A 11 11.29 10.68 16.02
CA ARG A 11 11.30 10.73 14.55
C ARG A 11 12.51 9.94 14.08
N GLY A 12 12.32 9.07 13.11
CA GLY A 12 13.37 8.23 12.55
C GLY A 12 12.95 7.67 11.19
N TYR A 13 13.81 6.86 10.61
CA TYR A 13 13.60 6.21 9.33
C TYR A 13 13.90 4.72 9.50
N PHE A 14 13.18 3.87 8.79
CA PHE A 14 13.52 2.46 8.73
C PHE A 14 14.84 2.28 7.96
N THR A 15 15.73 1.47 8.52
CA THR A 15 17.05 1.15 7.95
C THR A 15 17.11 -0.34 7.64
N THR A 16 17.45 -0.71 6.42
CA THR A 16 17.66 -2.11 6.04
C THR A 16 19.02 -2.60 6.52
N VAL A 17 19.09 -3.80 7.09
CA VAL A 17 20.31 -4.37 7.69
C VAL A 17 20.55 -5.82 7.26
N ASP A 18 21.81 -6.19 7.00
CA ASP A 18 22.21 -7.56 6.56
C ASP A 18 23.16 -8.27 7.57
N GLY A 19 23.30 -7.67 8.77
CA GLY A 19 24.20 -8.11 9.83
C GLY A 19 25.64 -7.58 9.74
N LYS A 20 26.04 -6.95 8.62
CA LYS A 20 27.37 -6.33 8.43
C LYS A 20 27.26 -4.86 8.06
N GLU A 21 26.30 -4.53 7.22
CA GLU A 21 26.06 -3.22 6.65
C GLU A 21 24.62 -2.77 6.94
N SER A 22 24.39 -1.47 6.77
CA SER A 22 23.08 -0.85 6.96
C SER A 22 22.86 0.22 5.92
N VAL A 23 21.67 0.26 5.32
CA VAL A 23 21.32 1.23 4.29
C VAL A 23 19.92 1.78 4.52
N VAL A 24 19.77 3.09 4.36
CA VAL A 24 18.45 3.73 4.32
C VAL A 24 18.01 3.78 2.86
N LEU A 25 17.06 2.94 2.49
CA LEU A 25 16.50 2.90 1.14
C LEU A 25 15.44 3.99 0.98
N SER A 26 15.35 4.56 -0.23
CA SER A 26 14.16 5.31 -0.62
C SER A 26 12.98 4.35 -0.55
N ASN A 27 11.96 4.71 0.23
CA ASN A 27 10.85 3.83 0.53
C ASN A 27 9.58 4.67 0.60
N LYS A 28 8.55 4.22 -0.10
CA LYS A 28 7.22 4.84 -0.11
C LYS A 28 6.18 3.76 0.15
N ASP A 29 4.91 4.13 0.11
CA ASP A 29 3.83 3.16 -0.11
C ASP A 29 3.91 1.99 0.89
N SER A 30 3.98 2.32 2.19
CA SER A 30 4.22 1.34 3.25
C SER A 30 3.05 1.30 4.23
N ALA A 31 2.69 0.10 4.66
CA ALA A 31 1.58 -0.11 5.58
C ALA A 31 1.90 -1.23 6.58
N PHE A 32 1.59 -1.01 7.85
CA PHE A 32 1.65 -2.09 8.83
C PHE A 32 0.51 -3.08 8.60
N ILE A 33 0.82 -4.37 8.72
CA ILE A 33 -0.17 -5.46 8.72
C ILE A 33 -0.51 -5.81 10.16
N LYS A 34 0.53 -6.14 10.94
CA LYS A 34 0.41 -6.53 12.35
C LYS A 34 1.58 -5.97 13.14
N ILE A 35 1.31 -5.57 14.37
CA ILE A 35 2.31 -5.19 15.36
C ILE A 35 2.19 -6.14 16.56
N ASP A 36 3.30 -6.70 16.99
CA ASP A 36 3.43 -7.61 18.13
C ASP A 36 4.62 -7.18 19.01
N GLY A 37 4.31 -6.45 20.08
CA GLY A 37 5.31 -5.75 20.88
C GLY A 37 6.11 -4.78 19.99
N ASN A 38 7.41 -5.01 19.91
CA ASN A 38 8.34 -4.19 19.12
C ASN A 38 8.56 -4.73 17.70
N ASN A 39 7.90 -5.82 17.32
CA ASN A 39 8.01 -6.38 15.97
C ASN A 39 6.78 -5.99 15.15
N ALA A 40 6.98 -5.71 13.87
CA ALA A 40 5.91 -5.51 12.92
C ALA A 40 6.10 -6.40 11.69
N THR A 41 4.99 -6.89 11.15
CA THR A 41 4.91 -7.32 9.76
C THR A 41 4.33 -6.17 8.96
N MET A 42 4.95 -5.82 7.84
CA MET A 42 4.56 -4.68 7.04
C MET A 42 4.68 -4.94 5.54
N LEU A 43 3.89 -4.18 4.80
CA LEU A 43 4.05 -3.94 3.38
C LEU A 43 4.97 -2.74 3.19
N THR A 44 5.83 -2.82 2.19
CA THR A 44 6.84 -1.79 1.92
C THR A 44 7.12 -1.70 0.42
N ARG A 45 7.64 -0.56 -0.03
CA ARG A 45 8.07 -0.38 -1.42
C ARG A 45 9.42 0.35 -1.47
N PRO A 46 10.52 -0.36 -1.20
CA PRO A 46 11.84 0.18 -1.49
C PRO A 46 11.99 0.43 -3.00
N ASP A 47 12.68 1.50 -3.36
CA ASP A 47 13.13 1.74 -4.72
C ASP A 47 14.51 1.08 -4.91
N PHE A 48 14.54 0.00 -5.68
CA PHE A 48 15.76 -0.74 -5.98
C PHE A 48 16.11 -0.59 -7.44
N GLN A 49 17.12 0.23 -7.75
CA GLN A 49 17.64 0.42 -9.11
C GLN A 49 16.57 0.83 -10.15
N GLY A 50 15.50 1.53 -9.71
CA GLY A 50 14.40 1.92 -10.57
C GLY A 50 13.29 0.87 -10.71
N GLU A 51 13.44 -0.30 -10.10
CA GLU A 51 12.38 -1.31 -10.02
C GLU A 51 11.41 -0.98 -8.88
N ALA A 52 10.18 -0.67 -9.25
CA ALA A 52 9.12 -0.28 -8.34
C ALA A 52 8.16 -1.45 -8.12
N LEU A 53 8.60 -2.36 -7.26
CA LEU A 53 7.91 -3.58 -6.85
C LEU A 53 7.22 -3.37 -5.50
N CYS A 54 6.18 -4.13 -5.24
CA CYS A 54 5.51 -4.20 -3.95
C CYS A 54 6.13 -5.34 -3.11
N TRP A 55 6.62 -5.02 -1.91
CA TRP A 55 7.30 -5.96 -1.02
C TRP A 55 6.54 -6.17 0.29
N ARG A 56 6.84 -7.28 0.96
CA ARG A 56 6.59 -7.50 2.39
C ARG A 56 7.90 -7.59 3.16
N ALA A 57 7.86 -7.23 4.44
CA ALA A 57 9.00 -7.33 5.33
C ALA A 57 8.57 -7.47 6.79
N THR A 58 9.52 -7.83 7.65
CA THR A 58 9.41 -7.61 9.09
C THR A 58 10.23 -6.40 9.51
N ALA A 59 9.83 -5.75 10.61
CA ALA A 59 10.56 -4.61 11.14
C ALA A 59 10.61 -4.64 12.67
N ASP A 60 11.74 -4.20 13.21
CA ASP A 60 11.91 -3.89 14.62
C ASP A 60 11.60 -2.40 14.82
N LEU A 61 10.56 -2.10 15.60
CA LEU A 61 10.06 -0.75 15.84
C LEU A 61 10.92 0.02 16.85
N ASP A 62 11.62 -0.67 17.74
CA ASP A 62 12.50 -0.05 18.76
C ASP A 62 13.77 0.51 18.13
N SER A 63 14.36 -0.24 17.19
CA SER A 63 15.57 0.15 16.46
C SER A 63 15.28 0.78 15.10
N LEU A 64 14.04 0.67 14.60
CA LEU A 64 13.62 1.07 13.25
C LEU A 64 14.47 0.38 12.18
N THR A 65 14.60 -0.94 12.28
CA THR A 65 15.36 -1.75 11.31
C THR A 65 14.48 -2.74 10.58
N ILE A 66 14.78 -2.98 9.31
CA ILE A 66 14.20 -4.03 8.48
C ILE A 66 15.32 -5.02 8.15
N PRO A 67 15.28 -6.28 8.63
CA PRO A 67 16.26 -7.28 8.22
C PRO A 67 16.12 -7.57 6.72
N GLU A 68 17.23 -7.50 5.97
CA GLU A 68 17.26 -7.74 4.51
C GLU A 68 16.66 -9.11 4.19
N GLU A 69 17.00 -10.14 4.97
CA GLU A 69 16.53 -11.50 4.78
C GLU A 69 15.01 -11.67 4.96
N SER A 70 14.34 -10.69 5.55
CA SER A 70 12.89 -10.69 5.72
C SER A 70 12.14 -10.02 4.56
N MET A 71 12.85 -9.32 3.68
CA MET A 71 12.28 -8.59 2.56
C MET A 71 12.00 -9.55 1.40
N GLU A 72 10.76 -9.56 0.91
CA GLU A 72 10.36 -10.37 -0.23
C GLU A 72 9.45 -9.57 -1.18
N PRO A 73 9.74 -9.54 -2.50
CA PRO A 73 8.83 -8.95 -3.47
C PRO A 73 7.63 -9.86 -3.67
N ILE A 74 6.41 -9.31 -3.58
CA ILE A 74 5.16 -10.09 -3.66
C ILE A 74 4.22 -9.64 -4.77
N LEU A 75 4.44 -8.46 -5.35
CA LEU A 75 3.70 -7.97 -6.51
C LEU A 75 4.64 -7.15 -7.40
N ALA A 76 4.70 -7.53 -8.67
CA ALA A 76 5.53 -6.89 -9.68
C ALA A 76 4.65 -6.23 -10.75
N PRO A 77 5.15 -5.18 -11.43
CA PRO A 77 4.38 -4.56 -12.50
C PRO A 77 4.24 -5.53 -13.69
N GLU A 78 3.09 -5.50 -14.32
CA GLU A 78 2.85 -6.13 -15.62
C GLU A 78 3.64 -5.41 -16.73
N SER A 79 3.79 -6.05 -17.89
CA SER A 79 4.59 -5.49 -19.00
C SER A 79 4.10 -4.12 -19.50
N TRP A 80 2.79 -3.84 -19.36
CA TRP A 80 2.15 -2.56 -19.72
C TRP A 80 2.07 -1.56 -18.56
N GLU A 81 2.50 -1.95 -17.36
CA GLU A 81 2.63 -1.08 -16.18
C GLU A 81 4.07 -0.55 -16.10
N GLU A 82 4.19 0.73 -15.77
CA GLU A 82 5.47 1.40 -15.50
C GLU A 82 5.97 1.05 -14.09
N LYS A 83 5.05 1.01 -13.13
CA LYS A 83 5.35 0.67 -11.73
C LYS A 83 4.09 0.31 -10.97
N VAL A 84 4.28 -0.40 -9.85
CA VAL A 84 3.24 -0.66 -8.86
C VAL A 84 3.63 -0.11 -7.48
N GLY A 85 2.65 -0.01 -6.58
CA GLY A 85 2.86 0.40 -5.20
C GLY A 85 1.66 0.03 -4.32
N TRP A 86 1.89 -0.07 -3.01
CA TRP A 86 0.79 -0.09 -2.04
C TRP A 86 0.19 1.31 -1.96
N SER A 87 -1.12 1.42 -1.72
CA SER A 87 -1.79 2.71 -1.66
C SER A 87 -2.28 3.03 -0.26
N THR A 88 -3.01 2.12 0.37
CA THR A 88 -3.71 2.42 1.62
C THR A 88 -3.06 1.77 2.84
N ASN A 89 -3.54 2.13 4.03
CA ASN A 89 -3.41 1.26 5.21
C ASN A 89 -4.04 -0.12 4.96
N THR A 90 -3.66 -1.10 5.79
CA THR A 90 -4.34 -2.40 5.81
C THR A 90 -5.63 -2.33 6.63
N VAL A 91 -6.61 -3.15 6.25
CA VAL A 91 -7.88 -3.37 6.96
C VAL A 91 -7.97 -4.85 7.30
N LYS A 92 -8.03 -5.15 8.59
CA LYS A 92 -8.17 -6.54 9.07
C LYS A 92 -9.57 -7.07 8.77
N LEU A 93 -9.66 -8.18 8.02
CA LEU A 93 -10.92 -8.86 7.73
C LEU A 93 -11.19 -10.02 8.69
N SER A 94 -10.15 -10.81 8.97
CA SER A 94 -10.17 -11.96 9.88
C SER A 94 -8.85 -12.02 10.67
N GLU A 95 -8.57 -13.10 11.42
CA GLU A 95 -7.29 -13.21 12.14
C GLU A 95 -6.07 -13.20 11.21
N ASP A 96 -6.21 -13.87 10.06
CA ASP A 96 -5.14 -14.12 9.12
C ASP A 96 -5.26 -13.33 7.82
N GLU A 97 -6.36 -12.63 7.55
CA GLU A 97 -6.60 -11.92 6.29
C GLU A 97 -6.72 -10.41 6.46
N TYR A 98 -6.01 -9.68 5.60
CA TYR A 98 -5.95 -8.23 5.58
C TYR A 98 -6.16 -7.73 4.15
N LEU A 99 -7.03 -6.73 4.00
CA LEU A 99 -7.29 -6.05 2.75
C LEU A 99 -6.43 -4.80 2.65
N VAL A 100 -5.87 -4.52 1.49
CA VAL A 100 -5.07 -3.33 1.22
C VAL A 100 -5.31 -2.84 -0.19
N GLY A 101 -5.26 -1.53 -0.39
CA GLY A 101 -5.22 -0.91 -1.70
C GLY A 101 -3.84 -1.01 -2.34
N TRP A 102 -3.80 -1.24 -3.64
CA TRP A 102 -2.59 -1.14 -4.45
C TRP A 102 -2.85 -0.25 -5.66
N HIS A 103 -1.81 0.33 -6.24
CA HIS A 103 -1.90 1.12 -7.46
C HIS A 103 -0.90 0.64 -8.51
N ALA A 104 -1.23 0.90 -9.76
CA ALA A 104 -0.31 0.86 -10.89
C ALA A 104 -0.25 2.21 -11.59
N VAL A 105 0.88 2.47 -12.24
CA VAL A 105 1.03 3.53 -13.23
C VAL A 105 1.11 2.90 -14.61
N LEU A 106 0.24 3.27 -15.52
CA LEU A 106 0.24 2.69 -16.87
C LEU A 106 1.27 3.37 -17.78
N LYS A 107 1.92 2.58 -18.65
CA LYS A 107 2.90 3.13 -19.62
C LYS A 107 2.26 3.98 -20.71
N GLU A 108 1.02 3.67 -21.07
CA GLU A 108 0.33 4.30 -22.20
C GLU A 108 0.08 5.80 -21.97
N ASP A 109 -0.37 6.17 -20.78
CA ASP A 109 -0.85 7.52 -20.47
C ASP A 109 -0.37 8.04 -19.10
N LEU A 110 0.47 7.28 -18.39
CA LEU A 110 0.93 7.58 -17.03
C LEU A 110 -0.20 7.71 -16.00
N SER A 111 -1.38 7.16 -16.31
CA SER A 111 -2.51 7.16 -15.38
C SER A 111 -2.23 6.31 -14.15
N TYR A 112 -2.71 6.77 -13.00
CA TYR A 112 -2.71 6.00 -11.76
C TYR A 112 -4.07 5.37 -11.58
N LYS A 113 -4.07 4.05 -11.39
CA LYS A 113 -5.26 3.25 -11.20
C LYS A 113 -5.06 2.35 -9.99
N ASP A 114 -6.11 2.21 -9.20
CA ASP A 114 -6.07 1.47 -7.94
C ASP A 114 -6.91 0.21 -8.00
N GLY A 115 -6.45 -0.82 -7.29
CA GLY A 115 -7.18 -2.04 -7.03
C GLY A 115 -7.06 -2.46 -5.56
N LEU A 116 -7.62 -3.62 -5.24
CA LEU A 116 -7.53 -4.26 -3.93
C LEU A 116 -6.66 -5.51 -3.99
N ALA A 117 -5.95 -5.75 -2.91
CA ALA A 117 -5.17 -6.96 -2.66
C ALA A 117 -5.56 -7.54 -1.30
N LEU A 118 -5.70 -8.86 -1.26
CA LEU A 118 -5.86 -9.63 -0.03
C LEU A 118 -4.51 -10.23 0.31
N ILE A 119 -4.03 -10.00 1.52
CA ILE A 119 -2.78 -10.53 2.03
C ILE A 119 -3.01 -11.31 3.33
N ASP A 120 -2.12 -12.25 3.60
CA ASP A 120 -2.10 -12.94 4.88
C ASP A 120 -1.41 -12.10 5.98
N ARG A 121 -1.47 -12.57 7.23
CA ARG A 121 -0.79 -11.94 8.38
C ARG A 121 0.74 -11.83 8.26
N ASN A 122 1.37 -12.56 7.35
CA ASN A 122 2.81 -12.53 7.07
C ASN A 122 3.15 -11.63 5.87
N GLY A 123 2.13 -11.02 5.25
CA GLY A 123 2.24 -10.19 4.07
C GLY A 123 2.30 -10.96 2.77
N LYS A 124 1.93 -12.25 2.73
CA LYS A 124 1.85 -13.00 1.47
C LYS A 124 0.60 -12.58 0.69
N LEU A 125 0.74 -12.32 -0.61
CA LEU A 125 -0.39 -12.05 -1.49
C LEU A 125 -1.25 -13.33 -1.67
N LEU A 126 -2.53 -13.23 -1.33
CA LEU A 126 -3.52 -14.31 -1.45
C LEU A 126 -4.41 -14.13 -2.68
N ALA A 127 -4.89 -12.90 -2.89
CA ALA A 127 -5.75 -12.56 -4.01
C ALA A 127 -5.55 -11.09 -4.42
N ILE A 128 -5.89 -10.77 -5.67
CA ILE A 128 -5.78 -9.42 -6.23
C ILE A 128 -6.96 -9.15 -7.17
N SER A 129 -7.44 -7.90 -7.21
CA SER A 129 -8.44 -7.46 -8.19
C SER A 129 -7.77 -6.86 -9.43
N ASP A 130 -8.54 -6.68 -10.50
CA ASP A 130 -8.18 -5.68 -11.52
C ASP A 130 -8.23 -4.25 -10.93
N TYR A 131 -7.99 -3.23 -11.75
CA TYR A 131 -8.23 -1.85 -11.35
C TYR A 131 -9.73 -1.61 -11.09
N LEU A 132 -10.05 -1.14 -9.89
CA LEU A 132 -11.40 -0.82 -9.44
C LEU A 132 -11.66 0.67 -9.47
N LEU A 133 -10.64 1.48 -9.19
CA LEU A 133 -10.68 2.93 -9.28
C LEU A 133 -9.75 3.39 -10.39
N ALA A 134 -10.32 4.15 -11.32
CA ALA A 134 -9.60 4.85 -12.37
C ALA A 134 -10.33 6.17 -12.63
N PRO A 135 -9.62 7.25 -13.00
CA PRO A 135 -10.22 8.55 -13.22
C PRO A 135 -11.37 8.51 -14.25
N GLN A 136 -12.56 8.96 -13.88
CA GLN A 136 -13.74 9.03 -14.74
C GLN A 136 -14.25 10.45 -14.95
N GLY A 137 -14.58 10.77 -16.19
CA GLY A 137 -15.13 12.07 -16.57
C GLY A 137 -14.15 13.23 -16.33
N LEU A 138 -14.57 14.44 -16.69
CA LEU A 138 -13.66 15.59 -16.67
C LEU A 138 -13.16 15.95 -15.26
N VAL A 139 -14.01 15.74 -14.24
CA VAL A 139 -13.73 16.14 -12.86
C VAL A 139 -12.61 15.31 -12.24
N GLU A 140 -12.51 14.01 -12.54
CA GLU A 140 -11.43 13.18 -11.98
C GLU A 140 -10.18 13.17 -12.85
N ASN A 141 -10.32 13.49 -14.14
CA ASN A 141 -9.19 13.45 -15.08
C ASN A 141 -8.35 14.73 -15.08
N TYR A 142 -8.84 15.84 -14.51
CA TYR A 142 -8.19 17.15 -14.58
C TYR A 142 -7.76 17.65 -13.19
N GLY A 143 -6.51 18.11 -13.08
CA GLY A 143 -5.92 18.70 -11.89
C GLY A 143 -4.42 18.89 -12.05
N ASP A 144 -3.70 19.09 -10.96
CA ASP A 144 -2.24 19.29 -10.96
C ASP A 144 -1.49 18.06 -11.47
N ARG A 145 -2.06 16.87 -11.25
CA ARG A 145 -1.61 15.60 -11.82
C ARG A 145 -2.77 14.92 -12.57
N PRO A 146 -2.93 15.17 -13.88
CA PRO A 146 -4.02 14.56 -14.67
C PRO A 146 -3.98 13.03 -14.63
N LEU A 147 -5.16 12.41 -14.77
CA LEU A 147 -5.34 10.96 -14.83
C LEU A 147 -4.88 10.20 -13.57
N VAL A 148 -5.07 10.78 -12.38
CA VAL A 148 -4.65 10.15 -11.12
C VAL A 148 -5.80 9.98 -10.16
N ILE A 149 -6.05 8.74 -9.77
CA ILE A 149 -6.57 8.41 -8.44
C ILE A 149 -5.38 7.84 -7.67
N PHE A 150 -5.19 8.30 -6.43
CA PHE A 150 -4.14 7.79 -5.55
C PHE A 150 -4.76 7.45 -4.21
N GLY A 151 -4.85 6.17 -3.87
CA GLY A 151 -5.36 5.78 -2.56
C GLY A 151 -4.44 6.12 -1.42
N ASP A 152 -5.01 6.64 -0.33
CA ASP A 152 -4.30 6.99 0.90
C ASP A 152 -4.85 6.20 2.11
N GLY A 153 -6.17 5.97 2.14
CA GLY A 153 -6.86 5.40 3.30
C GLY A 153 -7.93 4.40 2.91
N LEU A 154 -8.03 3.33 3.70
CA LEU A 154 -9.06 2.30 3.57
C LEU A 154 -9.72 2.07 4.93
N VAL A 155 -11.04 2.18 4.95
CA VAL A 155 -11.85 2.08 6.16
C VAL A 155 -12.97 1.07 5.94
N ARG A 156 -13.11 0.13 6.88
CA ARG A 156 -14.30 -0.70 7.00
C ARG A 156 -15.26 -0.04 7.99
N TYR A 157 -16.49 0.22 7.55
CA TYR A 157 -17.55 0.78 8.39
C TYR A 157 -18.86 0.08 8.09
N GLU A 158 -19.40 -0.65 9.08
CA GLU A 158 -20.57 -1.52 8.89
C GLU A 158 -20.36 -2.47 7.69
N ASP A 159 -21.29 -2.48 6.74
CA ASP A 159 -21.24 -3.30 5.52
C ASP A 159 -20.52 -2.60 4.35
N TYR A 160 -19.86 -1.47 4.62
CA TYR A 160 -19.18 -0.66 3.62
C TYR A 160 -17.66 -0.73 3.73
N LEU A 161 -17.04 -0.69 2.55
CA LEU A 161 -15.64 -0.37 2.37
C LEU A 161 -15.55 1.05 1.81
N ILE A 162 -14.84 1.92 2.51
CA ILE A 162 -14.65 3.33 2.18
C ILE A 162 -13.18 3.54 1.83
N TRP A 163 -12.93 3.97 0.60
CA TRP A 163 -11.61 4.34 0.11
C TRP A 163 -11.50 5.86 0.05
N ILE A 164 -10.41 6.38 0.63
CA ILE A 164 -10.10 7.81 0.66
C ILE A 164 -8.80 8.00 -0.12
N GLY A 165 -8.80 8.91 -1.08
CA GLY A 165 -7.62 9.12 -1.91
C GLY A 165 -7.62 10.46 -2.63
N GLY A 166 -6.45 10.87 -3.09
CA GLY A 166 -6.27 12.03 -3.95
C GLY A 166 -6.90 11.81 -5.33
N VAL A 167 -7.56 12.85 -5.84
CA VAL A 167 -8.04 12.92 -7.23
C VAL A 167 -7.25 14.03 -7.92
N SER A 168 -6.48 13.64 -8.94
CA SER A 168 -5.63 14.47 -9.78
C SER A 168 -4.77 15.51 -9.04
N ASP A 169 -4.28 15.16 -7.84
CA ASP A 169 -3.56 16.02 -6.91
C ASP A 169 -4.26 17.38 -6.61
N TYR A 170 -5.57 17.49 -6.83
CA TYR A 170 -6.31 18.74 -6.63
C TYR A 170 -7.38 18.67 -5.53
N CYS A 171 -7.93 17.49 -5.27
CA CYS A 171 -8.89 17.28 -4.19
C CYS A 171 -8.81 15.86 -3.61
N ILE A 172 -9.63 15.61 -2.59
CA ILE A 172 -9.77 14.31 -1.94
C ILE A 172 -11.11 13.71 -2.36
N GLY A 173 -11.07 12.49 -2.88
CA GLY A 173 -12.23 11.67 -3.18
C GLY A 173 -12.56 10.70 -2.04
N ILE A 174 -13.85 10.40 -1.90
CA ILE A 174 -14.37 9.36 -1.00
C ILE A 174 -15.19 8.40 -1.86
N PHE A 175 -14.69 7.18 -2.03
CA PHE A 175 -15.30 6.13 -2.83
C PHE A 175 -15.86 5.06 -1.89
N ILE A 176 -17.12 4.69 -2.07
CA ILE A 176 -17.83 3.78 -1.15
C ILE A 176 -18.43 2.63 -1.94
N ALA A 177 -18.20 1.40 -1.47
CA ALA A 177 -18.82 0.20 -2.00
C ALA A 177 -19.26 -0.73 -0.86
N GLY A 178 -20.18 -1.66 -1.14
CA GLY A 178 -20.47 -2.75 -0.21
C GLY A 178 -19.25 -3.66 -0.08
N ILE A 179 -18.92 -4.10 1.14
CA ILE A 179 -17.71 -4.91 1.37
C ILE A 179 -17.75 -6.23 0.59
N GLU A 180 -18.89 -6.91 0.56
CA GLU A 180 -19.06 -8.16 -0.20
C GLU A 180 -18.88 -7.93 -1.71
N GLU A 181 -19.36 -6.81 -2.24
CA GLU A 181 -19.17 -6.45 -3.64
C GLU A 181 -17.69 -6.21 -3.95
N ALA A 182 -16.98 -5.47 -3.10
CA ALA A 182 -15.56 -5.23 -3.26
C ALA A 182 -14.74 -6.53 -3.20
N LEU A 183 -15.03 -7.41 -2.23
CA LEU A 183 -14.35 -8.70 -2.08
C LEU A 183 -14.64 -9.63 -3.26
N SER A 184 -15.82 -9.56 -3.86
CA SER A 184 -16.17 -10.37 -5.05
C SER A 184 -15.31 -10.06 -6.29
N LYS A 185 -14.56 -8.94 -6.30
CA LYS A 185 -13.66 -8.56 -7.40
C LYS A 185 -12.26 -9.18 -7.27
N LEU A 186 -11.93 -9.77 -6.13
CA LEU A 186 -10.64 -10.41 -5.90
C LEU A 186 -10.57 -11.76 -6.61
N ARG A 187 -9.39 -12.09 -7.15
CA ARG A 187 -9.08 -13.39 -7.72
C ARG A 187 -7.83 -13.95 -7.07
N GLU A 188 -7.86 -15.23 -6.69
CA GLU A 188 -6.71 -15.90 -6.10
C GLU A 188 -5.49 -15.83 -7.01
N VAL A 189 -4.33 -15.58 -6.41
CA VAL A 189 -3.04 -15.62 -7.12
C VAL A 189 -2.62 -17.09 -7.20
N ARG A 190 -2.46 -17.60 -8.43
CA ARG A 190 -2.03 -18.99 -8.70
C ARG A 190 -0.54 -19.08 -8.92
#